data_AF-A0A9D7I708-F1
#
_entry.id   AF-A0A9D7I708-F1
#
_cell.length_a   1.000
_cell.length_b   1.000
_cell.length_c   1.000
_cell.angle_alpha   90.00
_cell.angle_beta   90.00
_cell.angle_gamma   90.00
#
_symmetry.space_group_name_H-M   'P 1'
#
loop_
_entity.id
_entity.type
_entity.pdbx_description
1 polymer ?
#
loop_
_entity_poly.entity_id
_entity_poly.type
_entity_poly.pdbx_seq_one_letter_code
_entity_poly.pdbx_strand_id
1 'polypeptide(L)'
;MPTGPVGHTTFASTAIGVNETTPVTYIVPTSAFVNGVNTIAVEMHQVNLTSSDLGFDFELLGSTDPTFNSSSANLALPSCSQVLFAGLYWGASQGTDGTNVSWITNENKVKLKIPGAAVYVDVTATQTDYHNNTLVPGLPHTGYHSFADITSLVNATNANGTYILANVASPLGISNSCGGWTIVIAYADPGTVVRNLTVFDGNVVMNGGDPAVHIPITGFLTPPSGPVSCELGAVVYDGDRVSTDEYSFKQNSNPLVGTYTSLTPNATANLNDMWNSTIS
;
A
#
# COMPACT_ATOMS: atom_id res chain seq x y z
N MET A 1 7.01 -24.70 15.62
CA MET A 1 7.70 -25.77 16.39
C MET A 1 6.72 -26.38 17.38
N PRO A 2 6.88 -27.67 17.74
CA PRO A 2 6.00 -28.31 18.71
C PRO A 2 6.16 -27.67 20.08
N THR A 3 5.16 -27.82 20.95
CA THR A 3 5.23 -27.34 22.32
C THR A 3 6.26 -28.16 23.12
N GLY A 4 7.02 -27.50 24.00
CA GLY A 4 8.04 -28.14 24.83
C GLY A 4 9.48 -27.86 24.40
N PRO A 5 10.46 -28.54 25.01
CA PRO A 5 11.87 -28.39 24.66
C PRO A 5 12.13 -28.79 23.20
N VAL A 6 12.80 -27.91 22.46
CA VAL A 6 13.24 -28.13 21.08
C VAL A 6 14.73 -28.42 21.08
N GLY A 7 15.15 -29.40 20.28
CA GLY A 7 16.55 -29.62 19.95
C GLY A 7 16.69 -30.37 18.63
N HIS A 8 17.91 -30.77 18.28
CA HIS A 8 18.26 -31.27 16.95
C HIS A 8 17.55 -32.54 16.46
N THR A 9 16.81 -33.22 17.33
CA THR A 9 15.99 -34.39 16.98
C THR A 9 14.51 -34.06 16.82
N THR A 10 14.10 -32.84 17.17
CA THR A 10 12.72 -32.37 17.07
C THR A 10 12.38 -32.07 15.62
N PHE A 11 11.27 -32.60 15.10
CA PHE A 11 10.77 -32.23 13.76
C PHE A 11 9.97 -30.92 13.81
N ALA A 12 9.95 -30.22 12.68
CA ALA A 12 9.06 -29.07 12.49
C ALA A 12 7.59 -29.51 12.51
N SER A 13 6.72 -28.73 13.15
CA SER A 13 5.27 -29.01 13.21
C SER A 13 4.57 -28.79 11.87
N THR A 14 5.14 -27.94 11.03
CA THR A 14 4.58 -27.50 9.75
C THR A 14 5.72 -27.15 8.81
N ALA A 15 5.55 -27.41 7.52
CA ALA A 15 6.44 -26.90 6.48
C ALA A 15 6.21 -25.38 6.30
N ILE A 16 7.22 -24.67 5.80
CA ILE A 16 7.15 -23.21 5.60
C ILE A 16 6.31 -22.82 4.36
N GLY A 17 6.03 -23.75 3.45
CA GLY A 17 5.13 -23.55 2.32
C GLY A 17 5.65 -22.63 1.21
N VAL A 18 6.90 -22.16 1.32
CA VAL A 18 7.62 -21.43 0.26
C VAL A 18 8.64 -22.35 -0.41
N ASN A 19 9.01 -22.04 -1.66
CA ASN A 19 10.06 -22.76 -2.38
C ASN A 19 11.40 -22.60 -1.62
N GLU A 20 12.18 -23.67 -1.57
CA GLU A 20 13.48 -23.75 -0.90
C GLU A 20 14.53 -22.77 -1.45
N THR A 21 14.29 -22.17 -2.63
CA THR A 21 15.13 -21.11 -3.20
C THR A 21 14.74 -19.70 -2.78
N THR A 22 13.60 -19.52 -2.09
CA THR A 22 13.12 -18.20 -1.66
C THR A 22 13.69 -17.87 -0.29
N PRO A 23 14.48 -16.78 -0.13
CA PRO A 23 14.99 -16.37 1.16
C PRO A 23 13.86 -16.10 2.16
N VAL A 24 14.07 -16.52 3.40
CA VAL A 24 13.14 -16.31 4.49
C VAL A 24 13.75 -15.30 5.45
N THR A 25 13.12 -14.13 5.55
CA THR A 25 13.63 -13.03 6.37
C THR A 25 12.82 -12.92 7.67
N TYR A 26 13.52 -12.78 8.79
CA TYR A 26 12.91 -12.52 10.09
C TYR A 26 13.60 -11.32 10.75
N ILE A 27 12.80 -10.41 11.31
CA ILE A 27 13.33 -9.32 12.13
C ILE A 27 13.55 -9.87 13.54
N VAL A 28 14.82 -9.96 13.94
CA VAL A 28 15.21 -10.34 15.30
C VAL A 28 15.20 -9.07 16.18
N PRO A 29 14.44 -9.03 17.28
CA PRO A 29 14.45 -7.89 18.19
C PRO A 29 15.86 -7.58 18.70
N THR A 30 16.20 -6.29 18.84
CA THR A 30 17.51 -5.88 19.39
C THR A 30 17.75 -6.40 20.82
N SER A 31 16.68 -6.69 21.57
CA SER A 31 16.74 -7.32 22.89
C SER A 31 17.27 -8.76 22.88
N ALA A 32 17.34 -9.42 21.73
CA ALA A 32 17.97 -10.73 21.59
C ALA A 32 19.51 -10.65 21.56
N PHE A 33 20.07 -9.45 21.39
CA PHE A 33 21.50 -9.21 21.30
C PHE A 33 22.01 -8.53 22.56
N VAL A 34 23.26 -8.84 22.94
CA VAL A 34 23.98 -8.14 24.00
C VAL A 34 24.91 -7.10 23.42
N ASN A 35 25.30 -6.12 24.24
CA ASN A 35 26.33 -5.16 23.85
C ASN A 35 27.67 -5.89 23.63
N GLY A 36 28.30 -5.67 22.47
CA GLY A 36 29.57 -6.27 22.09
C GLY A 36 29.43 -7.49 21.18
N VAL A 37 30.31 -8.47 21.38
CA VAL A 37 30.39 -9.66 20.52
C VAL A 37 29.19 -10.57 20.79
N ASN A 38 28.44 -10.87 19.73
CA ASN A 38 27.34 -11.82 19.76
C ASN A 38 27.75 -13.09 19.01
N THR A 39 27.36 -14.25 19.53
CA THR A 39 27.50 -15.55 18.85
C THR A 39 26.12 -16.05 18.50
N ILE A 40 25.88 -16.32 17.21
CA ILE A 40 24.59 -16.79 16.71
C ILE A 40 24.69 -18.30 16.45
N ALA A 41 23.75 -19.05 17.01
CA ALA A 41 23.53 -20.45 16.68
C ALA A 41 22.24 -20.58 15.87
N VAL A 42 22.27 -21.38 14.80
CA VAL A 42 21.12 -21.63 13.93
C VAL A 42 20.88 -23.13 13.86
N GLU A 43 19.61 -23.53 13.96
CA GLU A 43 19.17 -24.92 13.87
C GLU A 43 18.00 -25.02 12.89
N MET A 44 18.07 -25.98 11.97
CA MET A 44 17.08 -26.21 10.93
C MET A 44 16.37 -27.54 11.18
N HIS A 45 15.04 -27.53 11.13
CA HIS A 45 14.22 -28.71 11.43
C HIS A 45 13.37 -29.09 10.21
N GLN A 46 13.55 -30.32 9.72
CA GLN A 46 12.68 -30.89 8.69
C GLN A 46 11.38 -31.41 9.30
N VAL A 47 10.34 -31.59 8.48
CA VAL A 47 9.04 -32.13 8.95
C VAL A 47 9.07 -33.63 9.19
N ASN A 48 10.02 -34.36 8.59
CA ASN A 48 10.21 -35.80 8.77
C ASN A 48 11.64 -36.25 8.42
N LEU A 49 11.95 -37.53 8.67
CA LEU A 49 13.26 -38.15 8.44
C LEU A 49 13.64 -38.34 6.97
N THR A 50 12.67 -38.36 6.06
CA THR A 50 12.88 -38.77 4.66
C THR A 50 13.07 -37.59 3.71
N SER A 51 12.90 -36.36 4.19
CA SER A 51 13.07 -35.14 3.41
C SER A 51 14.57 -34.89 3.14
N SER A 52 14.90 -34.52 1.90
CA SER A 52 16.28 -34.51 1.39
C SER A 52 16.69 -33.19 0.74
N ASP A 53 15.86 -32.17 0.89
CA ASP A 53 15.80 -30.92 0.12
C ASP A 53 16.16 -29.68 0.95
N LEU A 54 16.94 -29.85 2.02
CA LEU A 54 17.33 -28.76 2.91
C LEU A 54 18.65 -28.10 2.47
N GLY A 55 18.57 -26.83 2.07
CA GLY A 55 19.70 -25.91 1.94
C GLY A 55 19.73 -24.89 3.07
N PHE A 56 20.92 -24.40 3.42
CA PHE A 56 21.08 -23.30 4.37
C PHE A 56 22.13 -22.31 3.86
N ASP A 57 21.71 -21.06 3.76
CA ASP A 57 22.59 -19.90 3.62
C ASP A 57 22.14 -18.86 4.66
N PHE A 58 23.07 -18.03 5.13
CA PHE A 58 22.84 -17.10 6.22
C PHE A 58 23.34 -15.71 5.91
N GLU A 59 22.44 -14.75 6.02
CA GLU A 59 22.75 -13.33 6.01
C GLU A 59 22.24 -12.69 7.31
N LEU A 60 23.10 -11.89 7.95
CA LEU A 60 22.70 -11.01 9.05
C LEU A 60 22.95 -9.56 8.66
N LEU A 61 21.87 -8.81 8.50
CA LEU A 61 21.92 -7.38 8.26
C LEU A 61 21.60 -6.65 9.57
N GLY A 62 22.62 -6.03 10.16
CA GLY A 62 22.46 -5.10 11.26
C GLY A 62 22.07 -3.73 10.73
N SER A 63 20.81 -3.33 10.92
CA SER A 63 20.35 -1.99 10.57
C SER A 63 20.02 -1.20 11.83
N THR A 64 20.55 0.03 11.91
CA THR A 64 20.07 1.03 12.88
C THR A 64 18.87 1.80 12.33
N ASP A 65 18.47 1.54 11.09
CA ASP A 65 17.31 2.15 10.47
C ASP A 65 16.05 1.51 11.06
N PRO A 66 15.20 2.26 11.77
CA PRO A 66 13.94 1.74 12.31
C PRO A 66 12.90 1.46 11.21
N THR A 67 13.28 1.53 9.93
CA THR A 67 12.38 1.22 8.81
C THR A 67 12.43 -0.25 8.41
N PHE A 68 11.27 -0.90 8.28
CA PHE A 68 11.19 -2.28 7.77
C PHE A 68 10.87 -2.36 6.26
N ASN A 69 10.36 -1.29 5.67
CA ASN A 69 10.24 -1.09 4.23
C ASN A 69 10.31 0.41 3.91
N SER A 70 10.67 0.75 2.66
CA SER A 70 10.60 2.13 2.19
C SER A 70 10.51 2.20 0.67
N SER A 71 9.88 3.26 0.16
CA SER A 71 9.87 3.60 -1.27
C SER A 71 9.78 5.11 -1.45
N SER A 72 10.02 5.60 -2.66
CA SER A 72 10.10 7.03 -2.93
C SER A 72 9.38 7.46 -4.20
N ALA A 73 8.91 8.70 -4.21
CA ALA A 73 8.29 9.34 -5.37
C ALA A 73 8.81 10.79 -5.51
N ASN A 74 8.88 11.29 -6.74
CA ASN A 74 9.34 12.65 -7.02
C ASN A 74 8.15 13.56 -7.37
N LEU A 75 8.15 14.77 -6.80
CA LEU A 75 7.24 15.84 -7.16
C LEU A 75 7.99 16.96 -7.89
N ALA A 76 7.44 17.41 -9.01
CA ALA A 76 7.94 18.54 -9.78
C ALA A 76 6.78 19.42 -10.25
N LEU A 77 6.34 20.34 -9.37
CA LEU A 77 5.36 21.36 -9.68
C LEU A 77 5.97 22.48 -10.55
N PRO A 78 5.17 23.11 -11.43
CA PRO A 78 5.58 24.30 -12.17
C PRO A 78 6.06 25.44 -11.26
N SER A 79 6.87 26.35 -11.80
CA SER A 79 7.27 27.57 -11.10
C SER A 79 6.05 28.39 -10.67
N CYS A 80 6.13 29.08 -9.54
CA CYS A 80 5.03 29.87 -8.96
C CYS A 80 3.83 29.04 -8.45
N SER A 81 3.99 27.72 -8.31
CA SER A 81 3.01 26.86 -7.64
C SER A 81 3.00 27.08 -6.13
N GLN A 82 1.82 27.15 -5.55
CA GLN A 82 1.57 27.14 -4.10
C GLN A 82 0.74 25.91 -3.74
N VAL A 83 1.27 25.04 -2.87
CA VAL A 83 0.51 23.88 -2.38
C VAL A 83 -0.62 24.36 -1.45
N LEU A 84 -1.85 24.04 -1.84
CA LEU A 84 -3.07 24.32 -1.09
C LEU A 84 -3.50 23.16 -0.19
N PHE A 85 -3.20 21.92 -0.62
CA PHE A 85 -3.49 20.69 0.11
C PHE A 85 -2.48 19.61 -0.25
N ALA A 86 -2.08 18.83 0.74
CA ALA A 86 -1.29 17.62 0.59
C ALA A 86 -1.84 16.50 1.49
N GLY A 87 -2.55 15.54 0.89
CA GLY A 87 -3.08 14.37 1.58
C GLY A 87 -2.16 13.16 1.41
N LEU A 88 -1.65 12.61 2.51
CA LEU A 88 -0.92 11.34 2.50
C LEU A 88 -1.90 10.19 2.76
N TYR A 89 -1.92 9.24 1.84
CA TYR A 89 -2.72 8.03 1.90
C TYR A 89 -1.80 6.81 1.89
N TRP A 90 -2.11 5.80 2.70
CA TRP A 90 -1.42 4.52 2.66
C TRP A 90 -2.34 3.40 3.11
N GLY A 91 -2.05 2.18 2.68
CA GLY A 91 -2.91 1.04 2.99
C GLY A 91 -2.33 -0.26 2.47
N ALA A 92 -2.97 -1.35 2.86
CA ALA A 92 -2.63 -2.69 2.40
C ALA A 92 -3.83 -3.64 2.55
N SER A 93 -3.80 -4.73 1.78
CA SER A 93 -4.75 -5.84 1.87
C SER A 93 -4.04 -7.19 2.00
N GLN A 94 -4.70 -8.11 2.69
CA GLN A 94 -4.18 -9.43 3.02
C GLN A 94 -4.10 -10.39 1.82
N GLY A 95 -4.82 -10.13 0.71
CA GLY A 95 -4.87 -11.03 -0.43
C GLY A 95 -5.61 -12.36 -0.15
N THR A 96 -5.02 -13.49 -0.55
CA THR A 96 -5.69 -14.82 -0.56
C THR A 96 -6.07 -15.35 0.84
N ASP A 97 -5.42 -14.90 1.92
CA ASP A 97 -5.74 -15.29 3.31
C ASP A 97 -6.56 -14.21 4.02
N GLY A 98 -7.63 -13.71 3.40
CA GLY A 98 -8.32 -12.49 3.81
C GLY A 98 -9.06 -12.51 5.15
N THR A 99 -8.75 -13.45 6.06
CA THR A 99 -9.16 -13.42 7.47
C THR A 99 -8.03 -13.05 8.43
N ASN A 100 -6.78 -13.12 7.98
CA ASN A 100 -5.62 -12.85 8.82
C ASN A 100 -5.41 -11.33 8.97
N VAL A 101 -5.31 -10.91 10.24
CA VAL A 101 -5.10 -9.52 10.65
C VAL A 101 -3.85 -9.36 11.52
N SER A 102 -3.07 -10.42 11.73
CA SER A 102 -1.92 -10.39 12.66
C SER A 102 -0.78 -9.48 12.18
N TRP A 103 -0.73 -9.17 10.89
CA TRP A 103 0.20 -8.23 10.28
C TRP A 103 -0.21 -6.76 10.48
N ILE A 104 -1.48 -6.50 10.80
CA ILE A 104 -2.03 -5.16 11.06
C ILE A 104 -1.59 -4.74 12.46
N THR A 105 -0.43 -4.10 12.56
CA THR A 105 0.12 -3.62 13.83
C THR A 105 0.84 -2.30 13.62
N ASN A 106 0.43 -1.25 14.34
CA ASN A 106 0.94 0.13 14.20
C ASN A 106 0.79 0.69 12.77
N GLU A 107 -0.13 0.14 12.00
CA GLU A 107 -0.46 0.49 10.62
C GLU A 107 -0.89 1.95 10.47
N ASN A 108 -1.40 2.57 11.54
CA ASN A 108 -1.78 3.97 11.57
C ASN A 108 -0.58 4.93 11.71
N LYS A 109 0.65 4.43 11.70
CA LYS A 109 1.88 5.22 11.79
C LYS A 109 2.85 4.86 10.67
N VAL A 110 3.38 5.88 10.02
CA VAL A 110 4.40 5.76 8.98
C VAL A 110 5.52 6.76 9.24
N LYS A 111 6.64 6.60 8.53
CA LYS A 111 7.76 7.53 8.55
C LYS A 111 7.85 8.23 7.20
N LEU A 112 7.82 9.56 7.21
CA LEU A 112 7.89 10.38 6.01
C LEU A 112 9.16 11.24 6.02
N LYS A 113 9.91 11.22 4.92
CA LYS A 113 11.00 12.18 4.66
C LYS A 113 10.60 13.03 3.47
N ILE A 114 10.35 14.31 3.72
CA ILE A 114 10.00 15.30 2.69
C ILE A 114 11.26 15.78 1.93
N PRO A 115 11.10 16.43 0.76
CA PRO A 115 12.23 16.93 -0.01
C PRO A 115 13.18 17.81 0.82
N GLY A 116 14.48 17.51 0.74
CA GLY A 116 15.53 18.25 1.46
C GLY A 116 15.64 17.93 2.96
N ALA A 117 14.74 17.13 3.55
CA ALA A 117 14.87 16.69 4.93
C ALA A 117 16.00 15.65 5.09
N ALA A 118 16.81 15.80 6.14
CA ALA A 118 17.90 14.87 6.45
C ALA A 118 17.40 13.59 7.15
N VAL A 119 16.28 13.67 7.87
CA VAL A 119 15.72 12.61 8.71
C VAL A 119 14.23 12.42 8.44
N TYR A 120 13.72 11.23 8.74
CA TYR A 120 12.28 10.95 8.75
C TYR A 120 11.58 11.69 9.88
N VAL A 121 10.32 12.04 9.66
CA VAL A 121 9.36 12.42 10.70
C VAL A 121 8.30 11.33 10.85
N ASP A 122 7.83 11.10 12.08
CA ASP A 122 6.70 10.21 12.31
C ASP A 122 5.39 10.91 11.90
N VAL A 123 4.60 10.24 11.08
CA VAL A 123 3.26 10.67 10.69
C VAL A 123 2.27 9.68 11.27
N THR A 124 1.27 10.19 11.99
CA THR A 124 0.16 9.40 12.51
C THR A 124 -1.09 9.74 11.72
N ALA A 125 -1.82 8.72 11.29
CA ALA A 125 -3.07 8.89 10.57
C ALA A 125 -4.09 9.66 11.42
N THR A 126 -4.78 10.62 10.81
CA THR A 126 -5.96 11.26 11.40
C THR A 126 -7.20 10.37 11.24
N GLN A 127 -7.20 9.51 10.23
CA GLN A 127 -8.25 8.52 9.99
C GLN A 127 -7.63 7.19 9.55
N THR A 128 -8.17 6.08 10.03
CA THR A 128 -7.85 4.74 9.53
C THR A 128 -9.13 3.93 9.45
N ASP A 129 -9.44 3.52 8.23
CA ASP A 129 -10.62 2.74 7.89
C ASP A 129 -10.19 1.29 7.68
N TYR A 130 -10.88 0.34 8.33
CA TYR A 130 -10.56 -1.07 8.27
C TYR A 130 -11.62 -1.85 7.50
N HIS A 131 -11.19 -2.92 6.84
CA HIS A 131 -12.08 -3.89 6.20
C HIS A 131 -12.21 -5.19 7.00
N ASN A 132 -11.71 -5.22 8.23
CA ASN A 132 -11.69 -6.40 9.09
C ASN A 132 -13.12 -6.89 9.38
N ASN A 133 -13.40 -8.17 9.09
CA ASN A 133 -14.70 -8.81 9.28
C ASN A 133 -15.88 -8.13 8.54
N THR A 134 -15.63 -7.25 7.58
CA THR A 134 -16.68 -6.82 6.65
C THR A 134 -16.85 -7.93 5.63
N LEU A 135 -17.81 -8.81 5.86
CA LEU A 135 -18.24 -9.80 4.87
C LEU A 135 -18.72 -9.05 3.63
N VAL A 136 -17.85 -8.87 2.64
CA VAL A 136 -18.30 -8.95 1.24
C VAL A 136 -18.87 -10.36 1.13
N PRO A 137 -20.18 -10.55 0.83
CA PRO A 137 -20.76 -11.88 0.81
C PRO A 137 -19.97 -12.81 -0.14
N GLY A 138 -19.27 -13.79 0.44
CA GLY A 138 -18.56 -14.83 -0.31
C GLY A 138 -17.03 -14.79 -0.28
N LEU A 139 -16.38 -13.70 0.18
CA LEU A 139 -14.91 -13.61 0.24
C LEU A 139 -14.46 -12.83 1.49
N PRO A 140 -13.73 -13.46 2.43
CA PRO A 140 -13.09 -12.72 3.51
C PRO A 140 -11.97 -11.85 2.92
N HIS A 141 -11.98 -10.56 3.22
CA HIS A 141 -10.94 -9.61 2.83
C HIS A 141 -10.59 -8.73 4.04
N THR A 142 -9.34 -8.72 4.45
CA THR A 142 -8.82 -7.89 5.54
C THR A 142 -7.80 -6.90 5.00
N GLY A 143 -7.79 -5.71 5.60
CA GLY A 143 -6.96 -4.63 5.13
C GLY A 143 -7.33 -3.32 5.81
N TYR A 144 -6.57 -2.28 5.48
CA TYR A 144 -6.77 -0.96 6.02
C TYR A 144 -6.41 0.12 5.01
N HIS A 145 -6.95 1.30 5.23
CA HIS A 145 -6.59 2.52 4.53
C HIS A 145 -6.49 3.67 5.54
N SER A 146 -5.38 4.39 5.49
CA SER A 146 -5.06 5.46 6.42
C SER A 146 -4.84 6.77 5.68
N PHE A 147 -5.20 7.86 6.35
CA PHE A 147 -5.07 9.22 5.83
C PHE A 147 -4.43 10.15 6.86
N ALA A 148 -3.56 11.05 6.39
CA ALA A 148 -3.08 12.20 7.14
C ALA A 148 -2.96 13.44 6.24
N ASP A 149 -3.42 14.59 6.72
CA ASP A 149 -3.14 15.89 6.11
C ASP A 149 -1.70 16.33 6.46
N ILE A 150 -0.83 16.35 5.45
CA ILE A 150 0.57 16.75 5.57
C ILE A 150 0.85 18.13 4.94
N THR A 151 -0.19 18.92 4.66
CA THR A 151 -0.08 20.23 4.00
C THR A 151 0.91 21.15 4.70
N SER A 152 0.83 21.25 6.03
CA SER A 152 1.74 22.07 6.84
C SER A 152 3.19 21.59 6.76
N LEU A 153 3.41 20.27 6.68
CA LEU A 153 4.73 19.68 6.59
C LEU A 153 5.35 19.94 5.21
N VAL A 154 4.57 19.80 4.14
CA VAL A 154 5.00 20.08 2.76
C VAL A 154 5.34 21.56 2.59
N ASN A 155 4.50 22.47 3.12
CA ASN A 155 4.70 23.91 3.01
C ASN A 155 5.79 24.47 3.93
N ALA A 156 6.34 23.69 4.86
CA ALA A 156 7.45 24.13 5.71
C ALA A 156 8.79 24.22 4.95
N THR A 157 8.88 23.60 3.78
CA THR A 157 10.09 23.54 2.94
C THR A 157 9.72 23.69 1.46
N ASN A 158 10.67 23.43 0.56
CA ASN A 158 10.34 23.31 -0.86
C ASN A 158 9.56 22.02 -1.11
N ALA A 159 8.34 22.13 -1.66
CA ALA A 159 7.51 20.98 -2.00
C ALA A 159 8.11 20.11 -3.11
N ASN A 160 8.93 20.69 -4.00
CA ASN A 160 9.52 19.92 -5.10
C ASN A 160 10.70 19.08 -4.64
N GLY A 161 10.75 17.84 -5.14
CA GLY A 161 11.84 16.89 -4.94
C GLY A 161 11.33 15.52 -4.52
N THR A 162 12.19 14.76 -3.84
CA THR A 162 11.93 13.37 -3.48
C THR A 162 11.25 13.26 -2.12
N TYR A 163 10.10 12.59 -2.12
CA TYR A 163 9.43 12.11 -0.92
C TYR A 163 9.78 10.64 -0.71
N ILE A 164 10.10 10.26 0.52
CA ILE A 164 10.36 8.87 0.88
C ILE A 164 9.42 8.49 2.02
N LEU A 165 8.60 7.46 1.80
CA LEU A 165 7.74 6.89 2.83
C LEU A 165 8.29 5.54 3.26
N ALA A 166 8.21 5.28 4.55
CA ALA A 166 8.65 4.03 5.15
C ALA A 166 7.65 3.55 6.21
N ASN A 167 7.77 2.27 6.57
CA ASN A 167 6.95 1.58 7.57
C ASN A 167 5.47 1.43 7.20
N VAL A 168 5.18 1.18 5.92
CA VAL A 168 3.82 0.80 5.51
C VAL A 168 3.59 -0.66 5.90
N ALA A 169 2.77 -0.91 6.92
CA ALA A 169 2.40 -2.26 7.33
C ALA A 169 1.70 -2.99 6.17
N SER A 170 2.19 -4.16 5.80
CA SER A 170 1.64 -4.98 4.70
C SER A 170 1.96 -6.45 4.97
N PRO A 171 1.13 -7.38 4.45
CA PRO A 171 1.45 -8.80 4.54
C PRO A 171 2.66 -9.15 3.68
N LEU A 172 3.38 -10.20 4.08
CA LEU A 172 4.59 -10.67 3.41
C LEU A 172 4.39 -12.07 2.86
N GLY A 173 4.80 -12.30 1.61
CA GLY A 173 4.83 -13.63 0.99
C GLY A 173 3.45 -14.24 0.69
N ILE A 174 2.39 -13.43 0.66
CA ILE A 174 1.03 -13.88 0.34
C ILE A 174 0.68 -13.48 -1.11
N SER A 175 -0.07 -14.34 -1.80
CA SER A 175 -0.58 -14.03 -3.14
C SER A 175 -1.75 -13.03 -3.07
N ASN A 176 -1.90 -12.22 -4.12
CA ASN A 176 -2.96 -11.21 -4.24
C ASN A 176 -2.96 -10.13 -3.15
N SER A 177 -1.89 -10.02 -2.36
CA SER A 177 -1.75 -8.94 -1.40
C SER A 177 -1.28 -7.66 -2.07
N CYS A 178 -1.79 -6.53 -1.61
CA CYS A 178 -1.32 -5.22 -2.04
C CYS A 178 -0.91 -4.37 -0.83
N GLY A 179 -0.05 -3.39 -1.08
CA GLY A 179 0.39 -2.43 -0.08
C GLY A 179 1.08 -1.25 -0.73
N GLY A 180 0.80 -0.04 -0.28
CA GLY A 180 1.38 1.13 -0.90
C GLY A 180 0.99 2.44 -0.24
N TRP A 181 1.38 3.52 -0.90
CA TRP A 181 1.07 4.88 -0.47
C TRP A 181 0.96 5.82 -1.66
N THR A 182 0.29 6.94 -1.45
CA THR A 182 0.16 8.03 -2.43
C THR A 182 0.09 9.36 -1.69
N ILE A 183 0.72 10.40 -2.24
CA ILE A 183 0.48 11.78 -1.80
C ILE A 183 -0.31 12.50 -2.90
N VAL A 184 -1.49 12.99 -2.55
CA VAL A 184 -2.32 13.83 -3.42
C VAL A 184 -2.01 15.29 -3.12
N ILE A 185 -1.49 16.01 -4.13
CA ILE A 185 -1.16 17.44 -4.02
C ILE A 185 -2.17 18.26 -4.83
N ALA A 186 -2.85 19.20 -4.19
CA ALA A 186 -3.55 20.28 -4.86
C ALA A 186 -2.74 21.57 -4.73
N TYR A 187 -2.56 22.28 -5.84
CA TYR A 187 -1.79 23.51 -5.87
C TYR A 187 -2.49 24.61 -6.69
N ALA A 188 -2.21 25.86 -6.36
CA ALA A 188 -2.55 27.02 -7.18
C ALA A 188 -1.34 27.46 -7.98
N ASP A 189 -1.54 27.78 -9.25
CA ASP A 189 -0.55 28.42 -10.10
C ASP A 189 -1.25 29.53 -10.92
N PRO A 190 -0.88 30.81 -10.73
CA PRO A 190 -1.51 31.93 -11.42
C PRO A 190 -1.28 31.94 -12.95
N GLY A 191 -0.31 31.17 -13.45
CA GLY A 191 -0.05 30.98 -14.88
C GLY A 191 -0.94 29.93 -15.55
N THR A 192 -1.78 29.22 -14.79
CA THR A 192 -2.64 28.15 -15.30
C THR A 192 -4.11 28.59 -15.39
N VAL A 193 -4.91 27.84 -16.15
CA VAL A 193 -6.36 28.08 -16.22
C VAL A 193 -7.02 27.72 -14.89
N VAL A 194 -8.03 28.51 -14.49
CA VAL A 194 -8.81 28.24 -13.27
C VAL A 194 -9.54 26.90 -13.41
N ARG A 195 -9.42 26.05 -12.39
CA ARG A 195 -10.10 24.75 -12.28
C ARG A 195 -10.92 24.70 -10.98
N ASN A 196 -12.04 23.97 -11.01
CA ASN A 196 -12.72 23.53 -9.79
C ASN A 196 -12.20 22.12 -9.47
N LEU A 197 -11.50 21.98 -8.36
CA LEU A 197 -10.95 20.70 -7.89
C LEU A 197 -11.66 20.31 -6.60
N THR A 198 -12.08 19.05 -6.53
CA THR A 198 -12.59 18.43 -5.31
C THR A 198 -11.85 17.13 -5.10
N VAL A 199 -11.29 16.96 -3.91
CA VAL A 199 -10.66 15.70 -3.48
C VAL A 199 -11.63 15.04 -2.53
N PHE A 200 -11.99 13.79 -2.82
CA PHE A 200 -12.79 12.96 -1.94
C PHE A 200 -11.88 11.92 -1.30
N ASP A 201 -12.09 11.69 -0.01
CA ASP A 201 -11.51 10.57 0.71
C ASP A 201 -12.62 9.57 1.11
N GLY A 202 -12.19 8.35 1.40
CA GLY A 202 -13.04 7.21 1.68
C GLY A 202 -12.36 5.93 1.21
N ASN A 203 -12.84 4.80 1.67
CA ASN A 203 -12.40 3.50 1.18
C ASN A 203 -13.60 2.63 0.83
N VAL A 204 -13.37 1.70 -0.10
CA VAL A 204 -14.31 0.64 -0.43
C VAL A 204 -13.53 -0.53 -1.00
N VAL A 205 -13.90 -1.74 -0.60
CA VAL A 205 -13.41 -2.97 -1.23
C VAL A 205 -14.39 -3.34 -2.33
N MET A 206 -13.85 -3.67 -3.50
CA MET A 206 -14.63 -4.05 -4.67
C MET A 206 -14.20 -5.44 -5.12
N ASN A 207 -15.18 -6.28 -5.47
CA ASN A 207 -14.96 -7.61 -6.00
C ASN A 207 -15.80 -7.86 -7.26
N GLY A 208 -15.42 -8.88 -8.04
CA GLY A 208 -16.16 -9.31 -9.22
C GLY A 208 -17.62 -9.65 -8.89
N GLY A 209 -18.55 -8.90 -9.47
CA GLY A 209 -19.99 -9.06 -9.27
C GLY A 209 -20.61 -8.12 -8.22
N ASP A 210 -19.80 -7.32 -7.51
CA ASP A 210 -20.32 -6.27 -6.65
C ASP A 210 -21.06 -5.19 -7.46
N PRO A 211 -22.10 -4.56 -6.89
CA PRO A 211 -22.74 -3.42 -7.54
C PRO A 211 -21.75 -2.27 -7.66
N ALA A 212 -21.90 -1.46 -8.72
CA ALA A 212 -21.09 -0.26 -8.87
C ALA A 212 -21.25 0.67 -7.65
N VAL A 213 -20.12 1.16 -7.13
CA VAL A 213 -20.12 2.13 -6.03
C VAL A 213 -20.59 3.49 -6.53
N HIS A 214 -21.53 4.07 -5.79
CA HIS A 214 -22.03 5.40 -6.05
C HIS A 214 -21.36 6.42 -5.12
N ILE A 215 -20.53 7.29 -5.69
CA ILE A 215 -19.90 8.38 -4.98
C ILE A 215 -20.67 9.67 -5.31
N PRO A 216 -21.49 10.21 -4.39
CA PRO A 216 -22.20 11.45 -4.63
C PRO A 216 -21.21 12.61 -4.66
N ILE A 217 -20.97 13.16 -5.85
CA ILE A 217 -20.15 14.37 -6.02
C ILE A 217 -21.02 15.58 -5.66
N THR A 218 -20.70 16.24 -4.55
CA THR A 218 -21.31 17.53 -4.15
C THR A 218 -20.28 18.65 -4.27
N GLY A 219 -20.72 19.88 -4.51
CA GLY A 219 -19.82 21.04 -4.65
C GLY A 219 -19.14 21.21 -6.02
N PHE A 220 -19.32 20.24 -6.93
CA PHE A 220 -18.81 20.33 -8.30
C PHE A 220 -19.91 20.82 -9.25
N LEU A 221 -19.79 22.07 -9.71
CA LEU A 221 -20.69 22.68 -10.69
C LEU A 221 -19.97 22.86 -12.01
N THR A 222 -20.57 22.38 -13.09
CA THR A 222 -20.14 22.69 -14.45
C THR A 222 -20.70 24.03 -14.90
N PRO A 223 -19.97 24.81 -15.74
CA PRO A 223 -20.50 26.03 -16.34
C PRO A 223 -21.84 25.79 -17.07
N PRO A 224 -22.79 26.75 -17.04
CA PRO A 224 -24.09 26.60 -17.72
C PRO A 224 -24.01 26.45 -19.25
N SER A 225 -22.89 26.85 -19.86
CA SER A 225 -22.64 26.74 -21.29
C SER A 225 -21.14 26.76 -21.60
N GLY A 226 -20.76 26.31 -22.79
CA GLY A 226 -19.38 26.23 -23.25
C GLY A 226 -18.76 24.83 -23.03
N PRO A 227 -17.58 24.59 -23.61
CA PRO A 227 -16.89 23.30 -23.43
C PRO A 227 -16.45 23.13 -21.98
N VAL A 228 -16.65 21.92 -21.45
CA VAL A 228 -16.17 21.51 -20.12
C VAL A 228 -15.26 20.31 -20.31
N SER A 229 -14.02 20.43 -19.84
CA SER A 229 -13.10 19.29 -19.71
C SER A 229 -13.07 18.83 -18.26
N CYS A 230 -13.11 17.52 -18.04
CA CYS A 230 -13.02 16.91 -16.72
C CYS A 230 -11.86 15.91 -16.71
N GLU A 231 -11.10 15.90 -15.62
CA GLU A 231 -10.13 14.85 -15.31
C GLU A 231 -10.62 14.15 -14.04
N LEU A 232 -10.70 12.83 -14.08
CA LEU A 232 -11.05 11.98 -12.95
C LEU A 232 -9.88 11.05 -12.66
N GLY A 233 -9.53 10.92 -11.38
CA GLY A 233 -8.51 9.98 -10.91
C GLY A 233 -8.97 9.26 -9.67
N ALA A 234 -8.37 8.10 -9.41
CA ALA A 234 -8.58 7.31 -8.21
C ALA A 234 -7.25 6.71 -7.75
N VAL A 235 -7.12 6.49 -6.45
CA VAL A 235 -6.06 5.66 -5.87
C VAL A 235 -6.66 4.28 -5.64
N VAL A 236 -6.06 3.26 -6.24
CA VAL A 236 -6.52 1.88 -6.16
C VAL A 236 -5.34 1.02 -5.75
N TYR A 237 -5.60 0.11 -4.81
CA TYR A 237 -4.64 -0.91 -4.41
C TYR A 237 -5.11 -2.23 -4.99
N ASP A 238 -4.30 -2.77 -5.87
CA ASP A 238 -4.54 -4.05 -6.52
C ASP A 238 -3.33 -4.95 -6.31
N GLY A 239 -3.60 -6.22 -6.01
CA GLY A 239 -2.60 -7.16 -5.52
C GLY A 239 -2.45 -8.40 -6.37
N ASP A 240 -3.42 -8.68 -7.23
CA ASP A 240 -3.27 -9.77 -8.16
C ASP A 240 -2.37 -9.35 -9.34
N ARG A 241 -1.91 -10.35 -10.07
CA ARG A 241 -1.07 -10.14 -11.25
C ARG A 241 -1.75 -10.89 -12.37
N VAL A 242 -1.87 -10.26 -13.54
CA VAL A 242 -2.39 -10.87 -14.78
C VAL A 242 -3.93 -10.90 -14.87
N SER A 243 -4.68 -10.46 -13.84
CA SER A 243 -6.14 -10.28 -14.00
C SER A 243 -6.45 -9.01 -14.77
N THR A 244 -7.57 -9.04 -15.48
CA THR A 244 -8.07 -7.89 -16.24
C THR A 244 -8.96 -7.01 -15.40
N ASP A 245 -8.34 -5.94 -14.91
CA ASP A 245 -9.00 -4.91 -14.12
C ASP A 245 -9.22 -3.63 -14.91
N GLU A 246 -10.39 -3.01 -14.70
CA GLU A 246 -10.80 -1.81 -15.41
C GLU A 246 -11.34 -0.75 -14.44
N TYR A 247 -10.92 0.50 -14.66
CA TYR A 247 -11.62 1.67 -14.11
C TYR A 247 -12.55 2.26 -15.15
N SER A 248 -13.83 2.40 -14.79
CA SER A 248 -14.86 2.81 -15.73
C SER A 248 -15.78 3.84 -15.06
N PHE A 249 -16.07 4.94 -15.77
CA PHE A 249 -16.91 6.03 -15.27
C PHE A 249 -18.25 6.07 -15.98
N LYS A 250 -19.30 6.44 -15.25
CA LYS A 250 -20.61 6.68 -15.82
C LYS A 250 -21.34 7.81 -15.10
N GLN A 251 -21.80 8.78 -15.88
CA GLN A 251 -22.69 9.84 -15.42
C GLN A 251 -24.16 9.40 -15.60
N ASN A 252 -24.77 8.79 -14.59
CA ASN A 252 -26.23 8.75 -14.37
C ASN A 252 -26.56 7.94 -13.11
N SER A 253 -27.69 8.21 -12.46
CA SER A 253 -28.06 7.60 -11.17
C SER A 253 -28.39 6.10 -11.21
N ASN A 254 -28.43 5.46 -12.38
CA ASN A 254 -28.73 4.03 -12.49
C ASN A 254 -27.47 3.24 -12.91
N PRO A 255 -26.82 2.50 -11.98
CA PRO A 255 -25.63 1.71 -12.29
C PRO A 255 -25.93 0.51 -13.20
N LEU A 256 -27.17 0.04 -13.27
CA LEU A 256 -27.55 -1.20 -13.97
C LEU A 256 -27.91 -1.00 -15.46
N VAL A 257 -28.13 0.22 -15.93
CA VAL A 257 -28.64 0.49 -17.30
C VAL A 257 -27.84 1.60 -17.99
N GLY A 258 -27.13 1.29 -19.07
CA GLY A 258 -26.38 2.26 -19.89
C GLY A 258 -24.92 1.85 -20.15
N THR A 259 -24.17 2.71 -20.84
CA THR A 259 -22.77 2.43 -21.25
C THR A 259 -21.80 3.13 -20.30
N TYR A 260 -20.78 2.40 -19.84
CA TYR A 260 -19.65 2.96 -19.09
C TYR A 260 -18.58 3.47 -20.05
N THR A 261 -17.95 4.58 -19.69
CA THR A 261 -16.76 5.08 -20.38
C THR A 261 -15.53 4.50 -19.69
N SER A 262 -14.82 3.64 -20.40
CA SER A 262 -13.55 3.10 -19.93
C SER A 262 -12.54 4.22 -19.74
N LEU A 263 -11.87 4.22 -18.59
CA LEU A 263 -10.82 5.17 -18.23
C LEU A 263 -9.43 4.55 -18.32
N THR A 264 -9.30 3.37 -18.93
CA THR A 264 -7.99 2.73 -19.18
C THR A 264 -7.08 3.67 -19.97
N PRO A 265 -5.97 4.16 -19.40
CA PRO A 265 -5.03 5.01 -20.13
C PRO A 265 -4.44 4.26 -21.32
N ASN A 266 -4.28 4.94 -22.45
CA ASN A 266 -3.69 4.34 -23.67
C ASN A 266 -2.27 3.77 -23.42
N ALA A 267 -1.58 4.24 -22.38
CA ALA A 267 -0.25 3.75 -21.99
C ALA A 267 -0.26 2.36 -21.31
N THR A 268 -1.38 1.94 -20.68
CA THR A 268 -1.54 0.62 -20.03
C THR A 268 -2.56 -0.26 -20.75
N ALA A 269 -3.18 0.23 -21.83
CA ALA A 269 -4.21 -0.46 -22.61
C ALA A 269 -3.80 -1.83 -23.17
N ASN A 270 -2.50 -2.13 -23.23
CA ASN A 270 -1.98 -3.42 -23.71
C ASN A 270 -1.58 -4.38 -22.57
N LEU A 271 -1.70 -3.98 -21.31
CA LEU A 271 -1.23 -4.77 -20.16
C LEU A 271 -2.33 -5.64 -19.55
N ASN A 272 -3.59 -5.46 -19.95
CA ASN A 272 -4.75 -6.19 -19.44
C ASN A 272 -4.80 -6.26 -17.90
N ASP A 273 -4.25 -5.27 -17.21
CA ASP A 273 -4.13 -5.16 -15.74
C ASP A 273 -3.74 -3.69 -15.47
N MET A 274 -4.72 -2.87 -15.06
CA MET A 274 -4.55 -1.41 -14.96
C MET A 274 -3.69 -0.97 -13.78
N TRP A 275 -3.59 -1.79 -12.73
CA TRP A 275 -2.97 -1.43 -11.46
C TRP A 275 -1.81 -2.36 -11.08
N ASN A 276 -1.22 -3.03 -12.07
CA ASN A 276 0.02 -3.80 -11.99
C ASN A 276 1.23 -2.96 -11.55
N SER A 277 1.24 -2.54 -10.29
CA SER A 277 2.41 -1.93 -9.67
C SER A 277 3.30 -3.05 -9.15
N THR A 278 4.54 -3.07 -9.61
CA THR A 278 5.58 -3.90 -9.01
C THR A 278 6.46 -2.98 -8.17
N ILE A 279 6.52 -3.24 -6.86
CA ILE A 279 7.67 -2.87 -6.04
C ILE A 279 8.35 -4.21 -5.76
N SER A 280 9.41 -4.50 -6.51
CA SER A 280 10.32 -5.61 -6.26
C SER A 280 11.37 -5.24 -5.23
#